data_AF-A0A528IPK7-F1
#
_entry.id   AF-A0A528IPK7-F1
#
_cell.length_a   1.000
_cell.length_b   1.000
_cell.length_c   1.000
_cell.angle_alpha   90.00
_cell.angle_beta   90.00
_cell.angle_gamma   90.00
#
_symmetry.space_group_name_H-M   'P 1'
#
loop_
_entity.id
_entity.type
_entity.pdbx_description
1 polymer ?
#
loop_
_entity_poly.entity_id
_entity_poly.type
_entity_poly.pdbx_seq_one_letter_code
_entity_poly.pdbx_strand_id
1 'polypeptide(L)'
;AKVWTLKIRDGIEFHNGKTVTAEDVAATLERHSDEKSKSGALGYMKGIESIKASGKEVVLTLKEANADLPYLLSDYHLIVQPNG
;
A
#
# COMPACT_ATOMS: atom_id res chain seq x y z
N ALA A 1 -4.75 -9.34 12.70
CA ALA A 1 -5.04 -7.99 13.22
C ALA A 1 -5.95 -7.25 12.25
N LYS A 2 -6.74 -6.27 12.71
CA LYS A 2 -7.53 -5.40 11.82
C LYS A 2 -6.80 -4.12 11.41
N VAL A 3 -5.81 -3.67 12.18
CA VAL A 3 -5.01 -2.49 11.88
C VAL A 3 -3.56 -2.91 11.74
N TRP A 4 -2.92 -2.49 10.64
CA TRP A 4 -1.51 -2.75 10.34
C TRP A 4 -0.80 -1.42 10.10
N THR A 5 0.25 -1.16 10.85
CA THR A 5 1.10 0.03 10.68
C THR A 5 2.42 -0.38 10.05
N LEU A 6 2.67 0.12 8.85
CA LEU A 6 3.87 -0.14 8.06
C LEU A 6 4.80 1.06 8.18
N LYS A 7 6.00 0.87 8.73
CA LYS A 7 7.01 1.93 8.79
C LYS A 7 7.87 1.91 7.52
N ILE A 8 7.88 3.02 6.78
CA ILE A 8 8.65 3.16 5.55
C ILE A 8 10.12 3.40 5.86
N ARG A 9 10.99 2.77 5.08
CA ARG A 9 12.44 2.85 5.24
C ARG A 9 12.97 4.18 4.72
N ASP A 10 13.90 4.76 5.47
CA ASP A 10 14.57 6.00 5.08
C ASP A 10 15.64 5.78 3.99
N GLY A 11 15.91 6.83 3.22
CA GLY A 11 17.02 6.87 2.25
C GLY A 11 16.84 6.01 1.01
N ILE A 12 15.60 5.58 0.71
CA ILE A 12 15.29 4.86 -0.53
C ILE A 12 14.90 5.87 -1.61
N GLU A 13 15.48 5.71 -2.80
CA GLU A 13 15.21 6.56 -3.94
C GLU A 13 14.63 5.74 -5.10
N PHE A 14 13.69 6.34 -5.82
CA PHE A 14 13.29 5.86 -7.14
C PHE A 14 14.39 6.16 -8.16
N HIS A 15 14.32 5.53 -9.34
CA HIS A 15 15.30 5.75 -10.41
C HIS A 15 15.34 7.19 -10.96
N ASN A 16 14.35 8.03 -10.63
CA ASN A 16 14.32 9.45 -11.00
C ASN A 16 14.93 10.37 -9.92
N GLY A 17 15.55 9.81 -8.87
CA GLY A 17 16.18 10.56 -7.78
C GLY A 17 15.22 11.11 -6.73
N LYS A 18 13.90 10.86 -6.83
CA LYS A 18 12.97 11.21 -5.76
C LYS A 18 13.04 10.17 -4.63
N THR A 19 13.02 10.62 -3.40
CA THR A 19 12.91 9.76 -2.21
C THR A 19 11.53 9.09 -2.15
N VAL A 20 11.48 7.81 -1.77
CA VAL A 20 10.24 7.08 -1.52
C VAL A 20 9.60 7.58 -0.22
N THR A 21 8.32 7.94 -0.29
CA THR A 21 7.55 8.45 0.85
C THR A 21 6.40 7.52 1.25
N ALA A 22 5.80 7.74 2.43
CA ALA A 22 4.60 7.00 2.83
C ALA A 22 3.41 7.34 1.93
N GLU A 23 3.37 8.55 1.40
CA GLU A 23 2.38 9.02 0.44
C GLU A 23 2.46 8.25 -0.87
N ASP A 24 3.66 7.97 -1.40
CA ASP A 24 3.83 7.13 -2.59
C ASP A 24 3.26 5.72 -2.38
N VAL A 25 3.56 5.11 -1.23
CA VAL A 25 3.04 3.78 -0.88
C VAL A 25 1.52 3.79 -0.78
N ALA A 26 0.95 4.77 -0.07
CA ALA A 26 -0.50 4.89 0.07
C ALA A 26 -1.18 5.08 -1.30
N ALA A 27 -0.66 5.99 -2.12
CA ALA A 27 -1.19 6.26 -3.46
C ALA A 27 -1.09 5.04 -4.38
N THR A 28 0.00 4.26 -4.32
CA THR A 28 0.13 3.02 -5.08
C THR A 28 -1.00 2.07 -4.67
N LEU A 29 -1.17 1.81 -3.38
CA LEU A 29 -2.21 0.91 -2.89
C LEU A 29 -3.62 1.41 -3.28
N GLU A 30 -3.90 2.70 -3.15
CA GLU A 30 -5.19 3.30 -3.52
C GLU A 30 -5.52 3.10 -5.00
N ARG A 31 -4.56 3.24 -5.91
CA ARG A 31 -4.73 2.99 -7.35
C ARG A 31 -5.21 1.56 -7.66
N HIS A 32 -4.83 0.61 -6.82
CA HIS A 32 -5.25 -0.80 -6.94
C HIS A 32 -6.58 -1.10 -6.24
N SER A 33 -7.14 -0.15 -5.50
CA SER A 33 -8.35 -0.34 -4.67
C SER A 33 -9.66 0.09 -5.32
N ASP A 34 -9.60 0.87 -6.41
CA ASP A 34 -10.78 1.32 -7.15
C ASP A 34 -11.63 0.14 -7.67
N GLU A 35 -12.95 0.22 -7.54
CA GLU A 35 -13.86 -0.87 -7.91
C GLU A 35 -13.81 -1.24 -9.39
N LYS A 36 -13.42 -0.30 -10.26
CA LYS A 36 -13.26 -0.49 -11.71
C LYS A 36 -11.83 -0.78 -12.11
N SER A 37 -10.90 -0.90 -11.14
CA SER A 37 -9.51 -1.24 -11.41
C SER A 37 -9.42 -2.59 -12.13
N LYS A 38 -8.56 -2.65 -13.15
CA LYS A 38 -8.23 -3.90 -13.85
C LYS A 38 -7.05 -4.64 -13.21
N SER A 39 -6.59 -4.17 -12.05
CA SER A 39 -5.44 -4.76 -11.40
C SER A 39 -5.75 -6.17 -10.91
N GLY A 40 -4.80 -7.10 -11.13
CA GLY A 40 -4.82 -8.42 -10.49
C GLY A 40 -4.85 -8.34 -8.96
N ALA A 41 -4.45 -7.20 -8.40
CA ALA A 41 -4.47 -6.90 -6.98
C ALA A 41 -5.85 -6.66 -6.38
N LEU A 42 -6.83 -6.27 -7.20
CA LEU A 42 -8.09 -5.71 -6.72
C LEU A 42 -8.82 -6.63 -5.73
N GLY A 43 -8.71 -7.95 -5.93
CA GLY A 43 -9.34 -8.96 -5.08
C GLY A 43 -8.97 -8.81 -3.60
N TYR A 44 -7.69 -8.64 -3.27
CA TYR A 44 -7.26 -8.44 -1.89
C TYR A 44 -7.38 -6.97 -1.43
N MET A 45 -7.24 -6.00 -2.33
CA MET A 45 -7.38 -4.58 -1.97
C MET A 45 -8.78 -4.24 -1.46
N LYS A 46 -9.82 -4.96 -1.94
CA LYS A 46 -11.20 -4.84 -1.44
C LYS A 46 -11.36 -5.19 0.04
N GLY A 47 -10.43 -5.95 0.62
CA GLY A 47 -10.41 -6.27 2.05
C GLY A 47 -9.90 -5.13 2.93
N ILE A 48 -9.26 -4.13 2.34
CA ILE A 48 -8.78 -2.93 3.04
C ILE A 48 -9.92 -1.92 3.08
N GLU A 49 -10.22 -1.43 4.28
CA GLU A 49 -11.24 -0.40 4.55
C GLU A 49 -10.66 1.01 4.38
N SER A 50 -9.44 1.25 4.87
CA SER A 50 -8.79 2.55 4.73
C SER A 50 -7.27 2.43 4.61
N ILE A 51 -6.68 3.29 3.79
CA ILE A 51 -5.23 3.46 3.63
C ILE A 51 -4.93 4.90 4.07
N LYS A 52 -3.96 5.09 4.97
CA LYS A 52 -3.56 6.43 5.43
C LYS A 52 -2.06 6.54 5.54
N ALA A 53 -1.46 7.54 4.88
CA ALA A 53 -0.10 7.98 5.18
C ALA A 53 -0.12 8.92 6.40
N SER A 54 0.81 8.72 7.33
CA SER A 54 1.00 9.55 8.52
C SER A 54 2.48 9.66 8.83
N GLY A 55 3.12 10.74 8.35
CA GLY A 55 4.56 10.92 8.48
C GLY A 55 5.32 9.81 7.75
N LYS A 56 5.96 8.90 8.50
CA LYS A 56 6.73 7.78 7.92
C LYS A 56 5.96 6.45 7.93
N GLU A 57 4.69 6.48 8.28
CA GLU A 57 3.88 5.29 8.44
C GLU A 57 2.76 5.24 7.41
N VAL A 58 2.46 4.02 6.94
CA VAL A 58 1.22 3.71 6.23
C VAL A 58 0.37 2.84 7.14
N VAL A 59 -0.81 3.33 7.49
CA VAL A 59 -1.77 2.62 8.33
C VAL A 59 -2.86 2.03 7.45
N LEU A 60 -2.98 0.71 7.48
CA LEU A 60 -4.02 -0.05 6.81
C LEU A 60 -5.04 -0.53 7.84
N THR A 61 -6.29 -0.14 7.65
CA THR A 61 -7.43 -0.72 8.39
C THR A 61 -8.12 -1.72 7.48
N LEU A 62 -8.34 -2.94 7.96
CA LEU A 62 -8.99 -4.01 7.24
C LEU A 62 -10.43 -4.19 7.70
N LYS A 63 -11.31 -4.54 6.76
CA LYS A 63 -12.71 -4.89 7.07
C LYS A 63 -12.79 -6.08 8.03
N GLU A 64 -11.94 -7.07 7.80
CA GLU A 64 -11.80 -8.28 8.61
C GLU A 64 -10.33 -8.54 8.97
N ALA A 65 -10.10 -9.27 10.06
CA ALA A 65 -8.73 -9.61 10.45
C ALA A 65 -8.13 -10.58 9.42
N ASN A 66 -6.99 -10.19 8.82
CA ASN A 66 -6.27 -11.02 7.87
C ASN A 66 -4.80 -11.13 8.30
N ALA A 67 -4.33 -12.34 8.59
CA ALA A 67 -2.95 -12.61 8.99
C ALA A 67 -1.99 -12.65 7.78
N ASP A 68 -2.51 -12.92 6.59
CA ASP A 68 -1.75 -13.07 5.35
C ASP A 68 -1.46 -11.73 4.68
N LEU A 69 -1.96 -10.60 5.22
CA LEU A 69 -1.77 -9.27 4.64
C LEU A 69 -0.30 -8.98 4.26
N PRO A 70 0.72 -9.26 5.10
CA PRO A 70 2.11 -9.03 4.72
C PRO A 70 2.56 -9.82 3.49
N TYR A 71 2.06 -11.05 3.33
CA TYR A 71 2.34 -11.87 2.16
C TYR A 71 1.63 -11.30 0.92
N LEU A 72 0.36 -10.92 1.04
CA LEU A 72 -0.41 -10.32 -0.06
C LEU A 72 0.21 -9.00 -0.56
N LEU A 73 0.79 -8.20 0.33
CA LEU A 73 1.50 -6.97 -0.03
C LEU A 73 2.80 -7.20 -0.82
N SER A 74 3.29 -8.44 -0.92
CA SER A 74 4.46 -8.79 -1.72
C SER A 74 4.15 -9.10 -3.19
N ASP A 75 2.86 -9.09 -3.56
CA ASP A 75 2.43 -9.32 -4.93
C ASP A 75 3.01 -8.27 -5.89
N TYR A 76 3.48 -8.72 -7.06
CA TYR A 76 4.20 -7.89 -8.02
C TYR A 76 3.34 -6.77 -8.64
N HIS A 77 2.01 -6.83 -8.52
CA HIS A 77 1.15 -5.74 -8.94
C HIS A 77 1.24 -4.51 -8.00
N LEU A 78 1.69 -4.68 -6.74
CA LEU A 78 1.75 -3.64 -5.73
C LEU A 78 3.14 -2.99 -5.56
N ILE A 79 4.03 -3.12 -6.54
CA ILE A 79 5.31 -2.44 -6.50
C ILE A 79 5.07 -0.93 -6.43
N VAL A 80 5.63 -0.30 -5.38
CA VAL A 80 5.51 1.13 -5.10
C VAL A 80 6.07 1.95 -6.27
N GLN A 81 5.32 2.94 -6.74
CA GLN A 81 5.71 3.81 -7.83
C GLN A 81 5.73 5.29 -7.40
N PRO A 82 6.51 6.15 -8.08
CA PRO A 82 6.52 7.57 -7.79
C PRO A 82 5.11 8.19 -7.99
N ASN A 83 4.59 8.85 -6.97
CA ASN A 83 3.22 9.39 -6.89
C ASN A 83 2.09 8.36 -7.01
N GLY A 84 2.36 7.07 -6.75
CA GLY A 84 1.37 6.00 -6.75
C GLY A 84 1.35 5.15 -7.98
#